data_AF-K2NCE4-F1
#
_entry.id   AF-K2NCE4-F1
#
_cell.length_a   1.000
_cell.length_b   1.000
_cell.length_c   1.000
_cell.angle_alpha   90.00
_cell.angle_beta   90.00
_cell.angle_gamma   90.00
#
_symmetry.space_group_name_H-M   'P 1'
#
loop_
_entity.id
_entity.type
_entity.pdbx_description
1 polymer ?
#
loop_
_entity_poly.entity_id
_entity_poly.type
_entity_poly.pdbx_seq_one_letter_code
_entity_poly.pdbx_strand_id
1 'polypeptide(L)'
;MLTKKESEDEKTVSLVTLSLKDTKSWKLSNGTSADGCSDPSVVEWEDNQLMMMTACDDGRRRVYRISDKGESWMEALGTLSRVWGNKQGESGVRSGFTTATIGGGDGNNRKVMLVTLPVYSSKNGKEDNVNGRL
;
A
#
# COMPACT_ATOMS: atom_id res chain seq x y z
N MET A 1 12.09 15.20 18.86
CA MET A 1 11.22 14.37 19.74
C MET A 1 9.86 15.05 19.77
N LEU A 2 8.86 14.46 19.10
CA LEU A 2 7.46 14.84 19.31
C LEU A 2 6.84 13.68 20.08
N THR A 3 6.41 13.97 21.30
CA THR A 3 5.74 13.05 22.20
C THR A 3 4.33 12.80 21.67
N LYS A 4 4.02 11.55 21.31
CA LYS A 4 2.67 11.10 20.99
C LYS A 4 1.87 11.15 22.30
N LYS A 5 0.89 12.04 22.36
CA LYS A 5 -0.09 12.09 23.44
C LYS A 5 -1.14 11.03 23.09
N GLU A 6 -1.31 10.02 23.94
CA GLU A 6 -2.40 9.06 23.79
C GLU A 6 -3.72 9.77 24.14
N SER A 7 -4.49 10.07 23.11
CA SER A 7 -5.94 10.30 23.20
C SER A 7 -6.65 9.08 22.64
N GLU A 8 -7.67 8.61 23.35
CA GLU A 8 -8.53 7.48 22.95
C GLU A 8 -9.07 7.67 21.52
N ASP A 9 -8.98 6.60 20.71
CA ASP A 9 -9.63 6.37 19.41
C ASP A 9 -9.26 7.24 18.18
N GLU A 10 -8.08 7.88 18.13
CA GLU A 10 -7.64 8.51 16.88
C GLU A 10 -7.12 7.45 15.88
N LYS A 11 -7.96 7.10 14.90
CA LYS A 11 -7.63 6.10 13.88
C LYS A 11 -7.05 6.75 12.63
N THR A 12 -5.88 6.27 12.21
CA THR A 12 -5.22 6.77 11.00
C THR A 12 -5.86 6.15 9.76
N VAL A 13 -6.06 6.98 8.74
CA VAL A 13 -6.49 6.55 7.40
C VAL A 13 -5.59 7.18 6.34
N SER A 14 -5.51 6.54 5.19
CA SER A 14 -4.80 7.02 4.01
C SER A 14 -5.79 7.44 2.92
N LEU A 15 -5.45 8.48 2.17
CA LEU A 15 -6.23 8.99 1.05
C LEU A 15 -5.28 9.47 -0.06
N VAL A 16 -5.82 9.83 -1.23
CA VAL A 16 -5.01 10.41 -2.31
C VAL A 16 -5.35 11.88 -2.48
N THR A 17 -4.31 12.69 -2.65
CA THR A 17 -4.43 14.08 -3.09
C THR A 17 -4.02 14.18 -4.55
N LEU A 18 -4.92 14.64 -5.40
CA LEU A 18 -4.77 14.67 -6.85
C LEU A 18 -4.67 16.12 -7.34
N SER A 19 -3.79 16.35 -8.32
CA SER A 19 -3.72 17.60 -9.08
C SER A 19 -3.97 17.29 -10.55
N LEU A 20 -4.96 17.97 -11.15
CA LEU A 20 -5.27 17.83 -12.56
C LEU A 20 -4.41 18.82 -13.35
N LYS A 21 -3.97 18.39 -14.55
CA LYS A 21 -2.89 19.02 -15.32
C LYS A 21 -3.06 20.51 -15.67
N ASP A 22 -4.24 21.08 -15.46
CA ASP A 22 -4.59 22.46 -15.84
C ASP A 22 -5.20 23.27 -14.69
N THR A 23 -5.11 22.79 -13.45
CA THR A 23 -5.68 23.46 -12.27
C THR A 23 -4.62 23.74 -11.21
N LYS A 24 -4.54 24.97 -10.70
CA LYS A 24 -3.72 25.32 -9.53
C LYS A 24 -4.36 24.86 -8.20
N SER A 25 -5.17 23.80 -8.22
CA SER A 25 -5.89 23.28 -7.06
C SER A 25 -5.62 21.80 -6.87
N TRP A 26 -5.57 21.40 -5.60
CA TRP A 26 -5.49 20.01 -5.18
C TRP A 26 -6.87 19.55 -4.77
N LYS A 27 -7.25 18.34 -5.18
CA LYS A 27 -8.48 17.68 -4.76
C LYS A 27 -8.16 16.47 -3.90
N LEU A 28 -8.92 16.32 -2.82
CA LEU A 28 -8.90 15.13 -2.00
C LEU A 28 -9.74 14.04 -2.67
N SER A 29 -9.33 12.78 -2.54
CA SER A 29 -10.19 11.65 -2.88
C SER A 29 -11.43 11.60 -1.99
N ASN A 30 -12.53 11.07 -2.53
CA ASN A 30 -13.80 10.95 -1.81
C ASN A 30 -13.78 9.77 -0.82
N GLY A 31 -13.07 8.70 -1.17
CA GLY A 31 -12.81 7.56 -0.30
C GLY A 31 -11.47 7.65 0.44
N THR A 32 -11.34 6.77 1.43
CA THR A 32 -10.13 6.56 2.24
C THR A 32 -9.87 5.06 2.42
N SER A 33 -8.68 4.71 2.91
CA SER A 33 -8.41 3.37 3.42
C SER A 33 -9.27 3.06 4.64
N ALA A 34 -9.29 1.79 5.02
CA ALA A 34 -9.79 1.37 6.32
C ALA A 34 -9.01 2.03 7.47
N ASP A 35 -9.68 2.08 8.62
CA ASP A 35 -9.13 2.46 9.91
C ASP A 35 -7.83 1.72 10.26
N GLY A 36 -6.86 2.45 10.80
CA GLY A 36 -5.57 1.92 11.21
C GLY A 36 -4.64 1.58 10.05
N CYS A 37 -4.89 2.12 8.85
CA CYS A 37 -4.03 1.92 7.69
C CYS A 37 -3.27 3.21 7.32
N SER A 38 -1.94 3.14 7.38
CA SER A 38 -1.02 4.25 7.16
C SER A 38 0.05 3.90 6.11
N ASP A 39 1.00 4.81 5.93
CA ASP A 39 2.21 4.63 5.13
C ASP A 39 1.95 4.20 3.67
N PRO A 40 1.12 4.96 2.92
CA PRO A 40 0.70 4.56 1.60
C PRO A 40 1.83 4.63 0.57
N SER A 41 1.85 3.65 -0.33
CA SER A 41 2.60 3.70 -1.59
C SER A 41 1.62 3.56 -2.76
N VAL A 42 1.72 4.47 -3.73
CA VAL A 42 0.73 4.63 -4.80
C VAL A 42 1.40 4.50 -6.15
N VAL A 43 0.80 3.74 -7.06
CA VAL A 43 1.27 3.54 -8.44
C VAL A 43 0.13 3.67 -9.43
N GLU A 44 0.45 4.04 -10.67
CA GLU A 44 -0.51 4.01 -11.77
C GLU A 44 -0.50 2.63 -12.45
N TRP A 45 -1.69 2.03 -12.50
CA TRP A 45 -1.99 0.81 -13.25
C TRP A 45 -2.75 1.12 -14.55
N GLU A 46 -3.15 0.09 -15.27
CA GLU A 46 -3.93 0.18 -16.52
C GLU A 46 -5.14 1.13 -16.39
N ASP A 47 -5.54 1.74 -17.51
CA ASP A 47 -6.70 2.65 -17.61
C ASP A 47 -6.71 3.81 -16.60
N ASN A 48 -5.53 4.41 -16.33
CA ASN A 48 -5.34 5.50 -15.37
C ASN A 48 -5.83 5.17 -13.94
N GLN A 49 -5.92 3.88 -13.61
CA GLN A 49 -6.31 3.42 -12.28
C GLN A 49 -5.12 3.57 -11.33
N LEU A 50 -5.34 4.13 -10.15
CA LEU A 50 -4.31 4.14 -9.10
C LEU A 50 -4.45 2.90 -8.22
N MET A 51 -3.31 2.32 -7.85
CA MET A 51 -3.21 1.23 -6.88
C MET A 51 -2.48 1.75 -5.66
N MET A 52 -3.14 1.74 -4.50
CA MET A 52 -2.56 2.17 -3.23
C MET A 52 -2.37 0.97 -2.31
N MET A 53 -1.14 0.73 -1.87
CA MET A 53 -0.81 -0.23 -0.82
C MET A 53 -0.59 0.52 0.50
N THR A 54 -1.24 0.07 1.58
CA THR A 54 -1.09 0.62 2.93
C THR A 54 -0.62 -0.46 3.90
N ALA A 55 0.17 -0.07 4.90
CA ALA A 55 0.41 -0.92 6.07
C ALA A 55 -0.68 -0.66 7.10
N CYS A 56 -1.23 -1.72 7.71
CA CYS A 56 -2.31 -1.57 8.68
C CYS A 56 -1.92 -2.14 10.05
N ASP A 57 -2.57 -1.64 11.10
CA ASP A 57 -2.37 -2.00 12.50
C ASP A 57 -2.68 -3.48 12.79
N ASP A 58 -3.49 -4.13 11.95
CA ASP A 58 -3.74 -5.58 12.01
C ASP A 58 -2.57 -6.42 11.45
N GLY A 59 -1.43 -5.79 11.20
CA GLY A 59 -0.22 -6.37 10.62
C GLY A 59 -0.32 -6.69 9.14
N ARG A 60 -1.50 -6.56 8.50
CA ARG A 60 -1.68 -6.84 7.08
C ARG A 60 -1.48 -5.59 6.25
N ARG A 61 -1.08 -5.79 4.99
CA ARG A 61 -1.11 -4.74 3.97
C ARG A 61 -2.38 -4.85 3.16
N ARG A 62 -3.09 -3.73 3.02
CA ARG A 62 -4.28 -3.65 2.18
C ARG A 62 -3.95 -2.90 0.90
N VAL A 63 -4.53 -3.36 -0.21
CA VAL A 63 -4.33 -2.74 -1.53
C VAL A 63 -5.68 -2.26 -2.03
N TYR A 64 -5.76 -1.00 -2.42
CA TYR A 64 -6.97 -0.37 -2.93
C TYR A 64 -6.79 0.01 -4.40
N ARG A 65 -7.80 -0.31 -5.19
CA ARG A 65 -8.05 0.20 -6.54
C ARG A 65 -8.78 1.52 -6.42
N ILE A 66 -8.21 2.56 -7.01
CA ILE A 66 -8.75 3.91 -6.99
C ILE A 66 -8.96 4.34 -8.44
N SER A 67 -10.20 4.55 -8.83
CA SER A 67 -10.58 4.97 -10.19
C SER A 67 -11.27 6.34 -10.16
N ASP A 68 -11.67 6.82 -11.33
CA ASP A 68 -12.51 8.01 -11.46
C ASP A 68 -11.93 9.25 -10.77
N LYS A 69 -10.59 9.40 -10.83
CA LYS A 69 -9.86 10.50 -10.18
C LYS A 69 -10.14 10.58 -8.67
N GLY A 70 -10.17 9.44 -7.99
CA GLY A 70 -10.28 9.38 -6.54
C GLY A 70 -11.70 9.32 -5.99
N GLU A 71 -12.72 9.31 -6.86
CA GLU A 71 -14.12 9.17 -6.46
C GLU A 71 -14.45 7.74 -6.03
N SER A 72 -13.92 6.76 -6.75
CA SER A 72 -14.23 5.34 -6.54
C SER A 72 -13.06 4.63 -5.87
N TRP A 73 -13.35 3.91 -4.77
CA TRP A 73 -12.37 3.12 -4.02
C TRP A 73 -12.88 1.69 -3.85
N MET A 74 -12.02 0.72 -4.10
CA MET A 74 -12.31 -0.70 -3.89
C MET A 74 -11.09 -1.43 -3.36
N GLU A 75 -11.24 -2.15 -2.24
CA GLU A 75 -10.17 -3.04 -1.78
C GLU A 75 -9.97 -4.16 -2.81
N ALA A 76 -8.73 -4.38 -3.26
CA ALA A 76 -8.34 -5.39 -4.25
C ALA A 76 -8.30 -6.81 -3.63
N LEU A 77 -9.42 -7.20 -3.02
CA LEU A 77 -9.65 -8.52 -2.44
C LEU A 77 -9.54 -9.61 -3.52
N GLY A 78 -9.04 -10.78 -3.11
CA GLY A 78 -8.84 -11.93 -4.01
C GLY A 78 -7.64 -11.81 -4.96
N THR A 79 -6.96 -10.66 -5.02
CA THR A 79 -5.75 -10.49 -5.85
C THR A 79 -4.52 -10.06 -5.05
N LEU A 80 -4.56 -8.87 -4.44
CA LEU A 80 -3.35 -8.25 -3.85
C LEU A 80 -3.55 -7.82 -2.40
N SER A 81 -4.77 -7.47 -2.02
CA SER A 81 -5.04 -7.06 -0.65
C SER A 81 -4.87 -8.24 0.29
N ARG A 82 -4.24 -8.00 1.44
CA ARG A 82 -4.02 -8.98 2.53
C ARG A 82 -3.14 -10.17 2.15
N VAL A 83 -2.48 -10.13 0.99
CA VAL A 83 -1.46 -11.11 0.59
C VAL A 83 -0.24 -10.97 1.50
N TRP A 84 0.19 -9.74 1.75
CA TRP A 84 1.38 -9.45 2.56
C TRP A 84 1.02 -8.99 3.97
N GLY A 85 1.71 -9.52 4.98
CA GLY A 85 1.53 -9.11 6.36
C GLY A 85 2.67 -9.54 7.28
N ASN A 86 2.74 -8.93 8.46
CA ASN A 86 3.65 -9.31 9.53
C ASN A 86 2.91 -10.22 10.53
N LYS A 87 3.54 -11.34 10.93
CA LYS A 87 2.99 -12.26 11.94
C LYS A 87 2.93 -11.65 13.34
N GLN A 88 3.75 -10.64 13.63
CA GLN A 88 3.82 -10.01 14.94
C GLN A 88 2.63 -9.09 15.24
N GLY A 89 1.75 -8.82 14.25
CA GLY A 89 0.60 -7.92 14.44
C GLY A 89 1.01 -6.47 14.74
N GLU A 90 2.27 -6.12 14.48
CA GLU A 90 2.76 -4.75 14.57
C GLU A 90 2.42 -3.99 13.29
N SER A 91 2.18 -2.68 13.43
CA SER A 91 1.97 -1.80 12.29
C SER A 91 3.20 -1.85 11.38
N GLY A 92 2.96 -2.13 10.09
CA GLY A 92 4.04 -2.24 9.12
C GLY A 92 4.61 -0.86 8.76
N VAL A 93 5.86 -0.82 8.30
CA VAL A 93 6.41 0.38 7.65
C VAL A 93 6.05 0.42 6.17
N ARG A 94 6.23 1.61 5.57
CA ARG A 94 6.03 1.84 4.13
C ARG A 94 6.74 0.80 3.27
N SER A 95 6.04 0.28 2.27
CA SER A 95 6.59 -0.63 1.25
C SER A 95 7.06 0.14 0.02
N GLY A 96 8.04 -0.41 -0.71
CA GLY A 96 8.25 0.02 -2.09
C GLY A 96 7.17 -0.61 -2.97
N PHE A 97 6.51 0.21 -3.78
CA PHE A 97 5.52 -0.24 -4.75
C PHE A 97 5.69 0.59 -6.01
N THR A 98 6.00 -0.06 -7.13
CA THR A 98 6.20 0.59 -8.42
C THR A 98 5.69 -0.28 -9.56
N THR A 99 5.50 0.31 -10.73
CA THR A 99 5.17 -0.40 -11.96
C THR A 99 6.35 -0.33 -12.92
N ALA A 100 6.54 -1.41 -13.67
CA ALA A 100 7.60 -1.51 -14.66
C ALA A 100 7.09 -2.22 -15.91
N THR A 101 7.70 -1.93 -17.05
CA THR A 101 7.50 -2.72 -18.27
C THR A 101 8.76 -3.54 -18.50
N ILE A 102 8.62 -4.87 -18.49
CA ILE A 102 9.74 -5.80 -18.67
C ILE A 102 9.51 -6.57 -19.97
N GLY A 103 10.53 -6.62 -20.84
CA GLY A 103 10.50 -7.32 -22.12
C GLY A 103 11.84 -7.26 -22.85
N GLY A 104 12.01 -8.14 -23.83
CA GLY A 104 13.29 -8.38 -24.52
C GLY A 104 13.28 -8.00 -26.00
N GLY A 105 13.07 -6.72 -26.32
CA GLY A 105 13.31 -6.16 -27.67
C GLY A 105 12.39 -6.63 -28.82
N ASP A 106 11.73 -7.77 -28.68
CA ASP A 106 10.94 -8.48 -29.70
C ASP A 106 9.42 -8.28 -29.56
N GLY A 107 8.99 -7.22 -28.87
CA GLY A 107 7.58 -6.86 -28.71
C GLY A 107 6.85 -7.58 -27.56
N ASN A 108 7.52 -8.48 -26.84
CA ASN A 108 6.95 -9.22 -25.70
C ASN A 108 7.00 -8.44 -24.37
N ASN A 109 6.60 -7.17 -24.39
CA ASN A 109 6.61 -6.31 -23.22
C ASN A 109 5.44 -6.64 -22.29
N ARG A 110 5.72 -6.82 -21.00
CA ARG A 110 4.73 -7.08 -19.96
C ARG A 110 4.78 -5.98 -18.91
N LYS A 111 3.62 -5.39 -18.60
CA LYS A 111 3.48 -4.49 -17.46
C LYS A 111 3.42 -5.32 -16.19
N VAL A 112 4.23 -4.99 -15.20
CA VAL A 112 4.31 -5.69 -13.92
C VAL A 112 4.27 -4.70 -12.76
N MET A 113 3.89 -5.19 -11.58
CA MET A 113 4.07 -4.49 -10.32
C MET A 113 5.27 -5.09 -9.58
N LEU A 114 6.17 -4.23 -9.10
CA LEU A 114 7.28 -4.58 -8.24
C LEU A 114 6.98 -4.11 -6.82
N VAL A 115 7.08 -5.04 -5.86
CA VAL A 115 6.81 -4.79 -4.44
C VAL A 115 8.05 -5.13 -3.65
N THR A 116 8.50 -4.21 -2.78
CA THR A 116 9.58 -4.47 -1.82
C THR A 116 9.04 -4.31 -0.40
N LEU A 117 9.23 -5.35 0.41
CA LEU A 117 8.76 -5.41 1.78
C LEU A 117 9.93 -5.66 2.73
N PRO A 118 9.96 -5.00 3.89
CA PRO A 118 10.90 -5.35 4.94
C PRO A 118 10.58 -6.74 5.49
N VAL A 119 11.61 -7.55 5.68
CA VAL A 119 11.53 -8.83 6.40
C VAL A 119 12.25 -8.64 7.72
N TYR A 120 11.52 -8.81 8.82
CA TYR A 120 12.08 -8.70 10.17
C TYR A 120 12.58 -10.07 10.62
N SER A 121 13.84 -10.14 11.05
CA SER A 121 14.36 -11.30 11.76
C SER A 121 13.81 -11.34 13.17
N SER A 122 13.45 -12.51 13.67
CA SER A 122 13.13 -12.69 15.09
C SER A 122 14.37 -12.31 15.91
N LYS A 123 14.26 -11.32 16.79
CA LYS A 123 15.25 -11.12 17.85
C LYS A 123 15.10 -12.27 18.82
N ASN A 124 15.95 -13.28 18.64
CA ASN A 124 16.44 -14.29 19.57
C ASN A 124 16.79 -15.51 18.73
N GLY A 125 18.05 -15.94 18.73
CA GLY A 125 18.61 -17.04 17.92
C GLY A 125 18.03 -18.43 18.18
N LYS A 126 16.71 -18.57 18.18
CA LYS A 126 16.01 -19.81 17.87
C LYS A 126 15.46 -19.64 16.46
N GLU A 127 16.05 -20.41 15.54
CA GLU A 127 15.50 -20.65 14.22
C GLU A 127 14.12 -21.30 14.39
N ASP A 128 13.08 -20.47 14.49
CA ASP A 128 11.76 -20.93 14.11
C ASP A 128 11.74 -20.97 12.58
N ASN A 129 12.01 -22.16 12.06
CA ASN A 129 11.93 -22.57 10.66
C ASN A 129 10.55 -22.29 10.05
N VAL A 130 10.13 -21.04 9.87
CA VAL A 130 8.98 -20.71 9.02
C VAL A 130 9.16 -19.33 8.39
N ASN A 131 9.86 -19.34 7.26
CA ASN A 131 9.79 -18.40 6.15
C ASN A 131 8.80 -17.24 6.35
N GLY A 132 9.31 -16.01 6.42
CA GLY A 132 8.54 -14.82 6.11
C GLY A 132 8.09 -14.93 4.66
N ARG A 133 6.96 -15.61 4.46
CA ARG A 133 6.44 -15.95 3.15
C ARG A 133 5.71 -14.73 2.61
N LEU A 134 6.20 -14.22 1.49
CA LEU A 134 5.49 -13.30 0.60
C LEU A 134 4.18 -13.92 0.11
#